data_AF-A0A352EXC4-F1
#
_entry.id   AF-A0A352EXC4-F1
#
_cell.length_a   1.000
_cell.length_b   1.000
_cell.length_c   1.000
_cell.angle_alpha   90.00
_cell.angle_beta   90.00
_cell.angle_gamma   90.00
#
_symmetry.space_group_name_H-M   'P 1'
#
loop_
_entity.id
_entity.type
_entity.pdbx_description
1 polymer ?
#
loop_
_entity_poly.entity_id
_entity_poly.type
_entity_poly.pdbx_seq_one_letter_code
_entity_poly.pdbx_strand_id
1 'polypeptide(L)'
;MPVLYAAEDVTSNLHSLGRSLLLECVPMQAETLNCPNCGAATATDEPLCRFCGSRLATVACPSCFGMIFVGSKHCPRCGAAAVVPTTNAAEEIKCPRCKERMKSVAIGSTKVSECEQCLGLWLNVAAFEKICADREQQSAVLGSASPAPSSTVRETSKVNYVPCPQCSQLMNRINFARCSGVIVDICKGHGTWFDRDELSRIVEFIRGGGLEEARNREKEEIKEERLKLLEEQRIAARRSLLTGRDVDDHRIPAIVSTKGLLKFLLE
;
A
#
# COMPACT_ATOMS: atom_id res chain seq x y z
N MET A 1 20.07 -69.11 36.80
CA MET A 1 20.16 -70.49 36.27
C MET A 1 18.86 -70.78 35.53
N PRO A 2 18.95 -71.39 34.34
CA PRO A 2 18.18 -71.10 33.11
C PRO A 2 16.89 -71.96 33.06
N VAL A 3 15.97 -71.96 32.08
CA VAL A 3 16.10 -72.00 30.61
C VAL A 3 14.74 -71.64 30.00
N LEU A 4 14.77 -70.91 28.89
CA LEU A 4 13.71 -70.79 27.86
C LEU A 4 13.36 -72.16 27.24
N TYR A 5 12.15 -72.35 26.72
CA TYR A 5 11.89 -72.88 25.36
C TYR A 5 10.39 -72.81 25.01
N ALA A 6 10.09 -72.32 23.81
CA ALA A 6 8.80 -72.38 23.08
C ALA A 6 8.48 -73.84 22.65
N ALA A 7 7.34 -74.28 22.12
CA ALA A 7 6.13 -73.71 21.49
C ALA A 7 4.95 -74.71 21.77
N GLU A 8 3.67 -74.48 21.42
CA GLU A 8 3.06 -74.83 20.11
C GLU A 8 1.56 -74.47 20.06
N ASP A 9 1.13 -74.12 18.84
CA ASP A 9 -0.17 -74.25 18.15
C ASP A 9 -1.52 -74.20 18.88
N VAL A 10 -2.43 -73.36 18.37
CA VAL A 10 -3.76 -73.81 17.89
C VAL A 10 -4.25 -72.91 16.75
N THR A 11 -4.60 -73.55 15.64
CA THR A 11 -5.24 -72.98 14.45
C THR A 11 -6.74 -72.74 14.64
N SER A 12 -7.24 -71.79 13.84
CA SER A 12 -8.57 -71.75 13.20
C SER A 12 -9.75 -70.97 13.85
N ASN A 13 -10.36 -70.18 12.96
CA ASN A 13 -11.71 -69.64 12.91
C ASN A 13 -12.10 -68.39 13.72
N LEU A 14 -12.07 -67.24 13.03
CA LEU A 14 -13.18 -66.27 13.07
C LEU A 14 -13.41 -65.63 11.67
N HIS A 15 -14.48 -66.06 11.02
CA HIS A 15 -15.18 -65.29 10.00
C HIS A 15 -15.88 -64.09 10.69
N SER A 16 -15.65 -62.86 10.24
CA SER A 16 -16.68 -61.93 9.77
C SER A 16 -16.23 -60.46 9.80
N LEU A 17 -16.51 -59.75 8.70
CA LEU A 17 -16.74 -58.30 8.59
C LEU A 17 -15.53 -57.35 8.76
N GLY A 18 -14.59 -57.41 7.80
CA GLY A 18 -13.69 -56.29 7.50
C GLY A 18 -14.26 -55.38 6.40
N ARG A 19 -15.16 -54.46 6.75
CA ARG A 19 -15.58 -53.38 5.83
C ARG A 19 -14.44 -52.36 5.77
N SER A 20 -13.57 -52.50 4.77
CA SER A 20 -12.47 -51.59 4.48
C SER A 20 -13.03 -50.18 4.22
N LEU A 21 -12.93 -49.29 5.21
CA LEU A 21 -13.11 -47.86 5.03
C LEU A 21 -11.82 -47.31 4.43
N LEU A 22 -11.68 -47.46 3.12
CA LEU A 22 -10.78 -46.60 2.36
C LEU A 22 -11.33 -45.17 2.50
N LEU A 23 -10.66 -44.34 3.32
CA LEU A 23 -10.79 -42.90 3.17
C LEU A 23 -10.23 -42.57 1.78
N GLU A 24 -11.12 -42.40 0.83
CA GLU A 24 -10.82 -41.71 -0.41
C GLU A 24 -10.33 -40.31 -0.04
N CYS A 25 -9.02 -40.08 -0.14
CA CYS A 25 -8.47 -38.74 -0.18
C CYS A 25 -9.05 -38.07 -1.43
N VAL A 26 -10.09 -37.25 -1.23
CA VAL A 26 -10.60 -36.36 -2.27
C VAL A 26 -9.41 -35.52 -2.74
N PRO A 27 -9.01 -35.57 -4.01
CA PRO A 27 -7.93 -34.72 -4.50
C PRO A 27 -8.38 -33.27 -4.30
N MET A 28 -7.69 -32.54 -3.43
CA MET A 28 -7.82 -31.09 -3.37
C MET A 28 -7.51 -30.59 -4.78
N GLN A 29 -8.52 -30.04 -5.45
CA GLN A 29 -8.34 -29.45 -6.77
C GLN A 29 -7.22 -28.42 -6.64
N ALA A 30 -6.14 -28.62 -7.40
CA ALA A 30 -5.01 -27.71 -7.43
C ALA A 30 -5.52 -26.39 -8.00
N GLU A 31 -5.99 -25.49 -7.13
CA GLU A 31 -6.33 -24.14 -7.52
C GLU A 31 -5.04 -23.46 -7.98
N THR A 32 -5.00 -23.15 -9.27
CA THR A 32 -3.91 -22.39 -9.86
C THR A 32 -4.14 -20.90 -9.60
N LEU A 33 -3.13 -20.23 -9.09
CA LEU A 33 -3.10 -18.78 -8.88
C LEU A 33 -2.04 -18.16 -9.77
N ASN A 34 -2.18 -16.87 -10.08
CA ASN A 34 -1.17 -16.17 -10.86
C ASN A 34 -0.08 -15.59 -9.95
N CYS A 35 1.18 -15.84 -10.29
CA CYS A 35 2.33 -15.25 -9.64
C CYS A 35 2.19 -13.71 -9.61
N PRO A 36 2.32 -13.05 -8.45
CA PRO A 36 2.17 -11.60 -8.36
C PRO A 36 3.30 -10.82 -9.05
N ASN A 37 4.44 -11.46 -9.34
CA ASN A 37 5.60 -10.84 -9.95
C ASN A 37 5.61 -10.94 -11.48
N CYS A 38 5.29 -12.11 -12.06
CA CYS A 38 5.33 -12.33 -13.51
C CYS A 38 3.99 -12.75 -14.15
N GLY A 39 2.95 -12.99 -13.36
CA GLY A 39 1.62 -13.38 -13.84
C GLY A 39 1.48 -14.85 -14.23
N ALA A 40 2.53 -15.67 -14.13
CA ALA A 40 2.45 -17.07 -14.52
C ALA A 40 1.60 -17.91 -13.58
N ALA A 41 0.82 -18.85 -14.14
CA ALA A 41 0.02 -19.79 -13.37
C ALA A 41 0.93 -20.67 -12.50
N THR A 42 0.69 -20.65 -11.20
CA THR A 42 1.46 -21.37 -10.18
C THR A 42 0.51 -22.04 -9.20
N ALA A 43 0.84 -23.24 -8.73
CA ALA A 43 0.05 -23.91 -7.71
C ALA A 43 0.20 -23.18 -6.36
N THR A 44 -0.83 -23.27 -5.51
CA THR A 44 -0.90 -22.60 -4.19
C THR A 44 0.11 -23.14 -3.17
N ASP A 45 0.66 -24.33 -3.41
CA ASP A 45 1.64 -25.02 -2.56
C ASP A 45 3.09 -24.88 -3.06
N GLU A 46 3.30 -24.28 -4.24
CA GLU A 46 4.66 -24.08 -4.76
C GLU A 46 5.37 -22.93 -4.05
N PRO A 47 6.54 -23.16 -3.44
CA PRO A 47 7.29 -22.12 -2.71
C PRO A 47 8.01 -21.14 -3.63
N LEU A 48 8.15 -21.46 -4.92
CA LEU A 48 8.86 -20.68 -5.92
C LEU A 48 8.08 -20.71 -7.23
N CYS A 49 7.97 -19.57 -7.91
CA CYS A 49 7.45 -19.54 -9.27
C CYS A 49 8.44 -20.20 -10.22
N ARG A 50 8.03 -21.27 -10.92
CA ARG A 50 8.87 -21.96 -11.92
C ARG A 50 9.30 -21.09 -13.11
N PHE A 51 8.61 -19.98 -13.34
CA PHE A 51 8.89 -19.09 -14.47
C PHE A 51 9.87 -17.97 -14.12
N CYS A 52 9.63 -17.21 -13.05
CA CYS A 52 10.47 -16.07 -12.69
C CYS A 52 11.34 -16.28 -11.43
N GLY A 53 11.19 -17.40 -10.73
CA GLY A 53 11.95 -17.71 -9.52
C GLY A 53 11.53 -16.93 -8.27
N SER A 54 10.46 -16.13 -8.31
CA SER A 54 9.97 -15.40 -7.13
C SER A 54 9.52 -16.38 -6.04
N ARG A 55 9.87 -16.12 -4.78
CA ARG A 55 9.31 -16.85 -3.64
C ARG A 55 7.82 -16.55 -3.51
N LEU A 56 7.03 -17.60 -3.35
CA LEU A 56 5.58 -17.54 -3.23
C LEU A 56 5.19 -17.98 -1.83
N ALA A 57 4.36 -17.19 -1.18
CA ALA A 57 3.72 -17.51 0.08
C ALA A 57 2.22 -17.25 -0.09
N THR A 58 1.37 -18.08 0.50
CA THR A 58 -0.09 -17.93 0.39
C THR A 58 -0.70 -17.41 1.69
N VAL A 59 -1.73 -16.59 1.55
CA VAL A 59 -2.52 -16.00 2.64
C VAL A 59 -4.00 -16.07 2.28
N ALA A 60 -4.88 -16.10 3.28
CA ALA A 60 -6.32 -16.13 3.04
C ALA A 60 -6.86 -14.72 2.76
N CYS A 61 -7.73 -14.59 1.77
CA CYS A 61 -8.48 -13.36 1.52
C CYS A 61 -9.40 -13.06 2.71
N PRO A 62 -9.43 -11.82 3.25
CA PRO A 62 -10.25 -11.49 4.41
C PRO A 62 -11.76 -11.43 4.11
N SER A 63 -12.15 -11.36 2.83
CA SER A 63 -13.56 -11.23 2.42
C SER A 63 -14.19 -12.55 2.01
N CYS A 64 -13.47 -13.39 1.26
CA CYS A 64 -14.01 -14.67 0.76
C CYS A 64 -13.25 -15.90 1.22
N PHE A 65 -12.20 -15.74 2.03
CA PHE A 65 -11.34 -16.80 2.56
C PHE A 65 -10.60 -17.65 1.51
N GLY A 66 -10.67 -17.29 0.22
CA GLY A 66 -9.88 -17.92 -0.83
C GLY A 66 -8.38 -17.63 -0.68
N MET A 67 -7.53 -18.59 -1.05
CA MET A 67 -6.07 -18.43 -1.01
C MET A 67 -5.61 -17.42 -2.07
N ILE A 68 -4.70 -16.54 -1.69
CA ILE A 68 -4.03 -15.57 -2.57
C ILE A 68 -2.53 -15.57 -2.28
N PHE A 69 -1.69 -15.16 -3.23
CA PHE A 69 -0.26 -14.99 -2.95
C PHE A 69 0.00 -13.68 -2.20
N VAL A 70 0.96 -13.70 -1.28
CA VAL A 70 1.51 -12.49 -0.65
C VAL A 70 2.02 -11.56 -1.75
N GLY A 71 1.59 -10.30 -1.73
CA GLY A 71 1.92 -9.29 -2.75
C GLY A 71 0.90 -9.16 -3.89
N SER A 72 -0.13 -10.00 -3.95
CA SER A 72 -1.30 -9.70 -4.79
C SER A 72 -1.91 -8.37 -4.35
N LYS A 73 -2.40 -7.55 -5.31
CA LYS A 73 -3.13 -6.30 -5.00
C LYS A 73 -4.62 -6.55 -4.72
N HIS A 74 -5.19 -7.54 -5.40
CA HIS A 74 -6.60 -7.90 -5.31
C HIS A 74 -6.75 -9.42 -5.30
N CYS A 75 -7.82 -9.91 -4.67
CA CYS A 75 -8.19 -11.32 -4.70
C CYS A 75 -8.74 -11.69 -6.09
N PRO A 76 -8.18 -12.72 -6.77
CA PRO A 76 -8.67 -13.14 -8.08
C PRO A 76 -10.06 -13.80 -8.00
N ARG A 77 -10.50 -14.24 -6.81
CA ARG A 77 -11.80 -14.88 -6.60
C ARG A 77 -12.93 -13.88 -6.40
N CYS A 78 -12.76 -12.87 -5.54
CA CYS A 78 -13.83 -11.94 -5.15
C CYS A 78 -13.56 -10.47 -5.48
N GLY A 79 -12.36 -10.12 -5.96
CA GLY A 79 -11.98 -8.74 -6.28
C GLY A 79 -11.65 -7.86 -5.07
N ALA A 80 -11.81 -8.34 -3.83
CA ALA A 80 -11.44 -7.57 -2.64
C ALA A 80 -9.95 -7.20 -2.64
N ALA A 81 -9.61 -6.03 -2.09
CA ALA A 81 -8.22 -5.63 -1.89
C ALA A 81 -7.51 -6.67 -1.01
N ALA A 82 -6.37 -7.15 -1.49
CA ALA A 82 -5.56 -8.08 -0.74
C ALA A 82 -4.92 -7.33 0.43
N VAL A 83 -5.32 -7.70 1.66
CA VAL A 83 -4.64 -7.21 2.85
C VAL A 83 -3.29 -7.90 2.86
N VAL A 84 -2.22 -7.14 2.65
CA VAL A 84 -0.86 -7.60 2.93
C VAL A 84 -0.84 -7.91 4.43
N PRO A 85 -0.73 -9.17 4.86
CA PRO A 85 -0.38 -9.41 6.24
C PRO A 85 1.06 -8.93 6.34
N THR A 86 1.24 -7.70 6.81
CA THR A 86 2.51 -7.26 7.35
C THR A 86 2.71 -8.10 8.60
N THR A 87 3.21 -9.32 8.44
CA THR A 87 3.81 -10.09 9.52
C THR A 87 5.11 -9.42 9.91
N ASN A 88 5.02 -8.20 10.44
CA ASN A 88 6.00 -7.71 11.39
C ASN A 88 5.29 -7.87 12.72
N ALA A 89 5.56 -9.01 13.36
CA ALA A 89 5.27 -9.22 14.76
C ALA A 89 5.87 -8.04 15.54
N ALA A 90 5.02 -7.10 15.97
CA ALA A 90 5.30 -6.01 16.90
C ALA A 90 6.80 -5.62 17.00
N GLU A 91 7.42 -5.25 15.89
CA GLU A 91 8.78 -4.72 15.94
C GLU A 91 8.71 -3.41 16.71
N GLU A 92 9.56 -3.28 17.71
CA GLU A 92 9.61 -2.11 18.57
C GLU A 92 9.96 -0.87 17.73
N ILE A 93 8.93 -0.14 17.29
CA ILE A 93 9.09 1.07 16.49
C ILE A 93 9.79 2.12 17.34
N LYS A 94 10.87 2.70 16.81
CA LYS A 94 11.58 3.81 17.45
C LYS A 94 11.10 5.14 16.89
N CYS A 95 11.02 6.15 17.75
CA CYS A 95 10.71 7.51 17.37
C CYS A 95 11.82 8.06 16.45
N PRO A 96 11.51 8.62 15.27
CA PRO A 96 12.52 9.16 14.37
C PRO A 96 13.15 10.47 14.86
N ARG A 97 12.51 11.15 15.83
CA ARG A 97 13.03 12.36 16.50
C ARG A 97 13.89 12.00 17.72
N CYS A 98 13.30 11.29 18.67
CA CYS A 98 13.90 11.00 19.97
C CYS A 98 14.75 9.72 19.98
N LYS A 99 14.58 8.84 18.99
CA LYS A 99 15.20 7.50 18.91
C LYS A 99 14.78 6.52 20.01
N GLU A 100 13.85 6.93 20.87
CA GLU A 100 13.26 6.10 21.92
C GLU A 100 12.18 5.16 21.40
N ARG A 101 11.95 4.06 22.12
CA ARG A 101 10.88 3.10 21.81
C ARG A 101 9.51 3.77 21.91
N MET A 102 8.65 3.51 20.94
CA MET A 102 7.28 3.99 20.92
C MET A 102 6.33 2.97 21.53
N LYS A 103 5.26 3.47 22.13
CA LYS A 103 4.20 2.68 22.74
C LYS A 103 3.02 2.55 21.80
N SER A 104 2.43 1.37 21.71
CA SER A 104 1.18 1.21 20.95
C SER A 104 0.00 1.71 21.79
N VAL A 105 -0.74 2.67 21.23
CA VAL A 105 -1.94 3.27 21.83
C VAL A 105 -3.10 3.08 20.85
N ALA A 106 -4.31 2.91 21.36
CA ALA A 106 -5.51 2.86 20.54
C ALA A 106 -6.19 4.23 20.53
N ILE A 107 -6.41 4.77 19.33
CA ILE A 107 -7.30 5.92 19.11
C ILE A 107 -8.56 5.39 18.44
N GLY A 108 -9.66 5.36 19.17
CA GLY A 108 -10.90 4.70 18.72
C GLY A 108 -10.66 3.20 18.48
N SER A 109 -10.83 2.76 17.23
CA SER A 109 -10.58 1.38 16.81
C SER A 109 -9.25 1.20 16.06
N THR A 110 -8.42 2.24 16.04
CA THR A 110 -7.19 2.30 15.26
C THR A 110 -5.97 2.23 16.19
N LYS A 111 -5.03 1.32 15.91
CA LYS A 111 -3.77 1.25 16.64
C LYS A 111 -2.77 2.23 16.05
N VAL A 112 -2.19 3.06 16.90
CA VAL A 112 -1.14 4.02 16.56
C VAL A 112 0.08 3.74 17.44
N SER A 113 1.25 4.22 17.03
CA SER A 113 2.42 4.25 17.92
C SER A 113 2.65 5.68 18.38
N GLU A 114 2.80 5.89 19.67
CA GLU A 114 3.04 7.19 20.29
C GLU A 114 4.41 7.23 20.96
N CYS A 115 5.12 8.35 20.81
CA CYS A 115 6.34 8.60 21.57
C CYS A 115 6.01 9.35 22.87
N GLU A 116 6.32 8.76 24.03
CA GLU A 116 6.06 9.39 25.33
C GLU A 116 6.95 10.64 25.60
N GLN A 117 7.98 10.88 24.79
CA GLN A 117 8.90 12.03 24.94
C GLN A 117 8.45 13.26 24.14
N CYS A 118 8.24 13.11 22.83
CA CYS A 118 7.84 14.22 21.97
C CYS A 118 6.35 14.27 21.64
N LEU A 119 5.58 13.25 22.05
CA LEU A 119 4.16 13.07 21.74
C LEU A 119 3.86 12.98 20.23
N GLY A 120 4.87 12.64 19.44
CA GLY A 120 4.70 12.36 18.01
C GLY A 120 4.08 10.99 17.78
N LEU A 121 3.35 10.87 16.67
CA LEU A 121 2.58 9.69 16.31
C LEU A 121 3.10 9.07 15.01
N TRP A 122 3.14 7.74 14.99
CA TRP A 122 3.38 6.94 13.79
C TRP A 122 2.14 6.12 13.46
N LEU A 123 1.61 6.33 12.26
CA LEU A 123 0.46 5.60 11.73
C LEU A 123 0.87 4.90 10.44
N ASN A 124 0.49 3.63 10.29
CA ASN A 124 0.59 2.97 9.00
C ASN A 124 -0.45 3.54 8.01
N VAL A 125 -0.28 3.22 6.73
CA VAL A 125 -1.14 3.75 5.65
C VAL A 125 -2.62 3.48 5.92
N ALA A 126 -2.97 2.23 6.25
CA ALA A 126 -4.37 1.83 6.48
C ALA A 126 -5.00 2.53 7.71
N ALA A 127 -4.23 2.69 8.78
CA ALA A 127 -4.67 3.39 10.00
C ALA A 127 -4.98 4.86 9.70
N PHE A 128 -4.11 5.54 8.94
CA PHE A 128 -4.31 6.93 8.59
C PHE A 128 -5.51 7.11 7.63
N GLU A 129 -5.63 6.25 6.61
CA GLU A 129 -6.79 6.27 5.70
C GLU A 129 -8.11 6.06 6.46
N LYS A 130 -8.12 5.15 7.43
CA LYS A 130 -9.31 4.90 8.26
C LYS A 130 -9.70 6.13 9.07
N ILE A 131 -8.75 6.82 9.69
CA ILE A 131 -9.02 8.07 10.43
C ILE A 131 -9.55 9.17 9.50
N CYS A 132 -9.02 9.27 8.28
CA CYS A 132 -9.51 10.25 7.31
C CYS A 132 -10.94 9.96 6.83
N ALA A 133 -11.32 8.69 6.69
CA ALA A 133 -12.62 8.28 6.16
C ALA A 133 -13.74 8.18 7.23
N ASP A 134 -13.39 7.88 8.49
CA ASP A 134 -14.36 7.54 9.53
C ASP A 134 -14.54 8.68 10.55
N ARG A 135 -15.77 9.23 10.61
CA ARG A 135 -16.15 10.31 11.54
C ARG A 135 -16.07 9.90 13.02
N GLU A 136 -16.27 8.63 13.34
CA GLU A 136 -16.13 8.12 14.69
C GLU A 136 -14.65 8.11 15.11
N GLN A 137 -13.76 7.67 14.22
CA GLN A 137 -12.32 7.74 14.47
C GLN A 137 -11.83 9.18 14.61
N GLN A 138 -12.34 10.09 13.78
CA GLN A 138 -12.07 11.54 13.91
C GLN A 138 -12.49 12.07 15.28
N SER A 139 -13.66 11.67 15.77
CA SER A 139 -14.14 12.08 17.09
C SER A 139 -13.26 11.53 18.21
N ALA A 140 -12.77 10.30 18.08
CA ALA A 140 -11.84 9.69 19.03
C ALA A 140 -10.48 10.42 19.09
N VAL A 141 -9.95 10.87 17.94
CA VAL A 141 -8.71 11.67 17.89
C VAL A 141 -8.86 12.96 18.68
N LEU A 142 -9.97 13.69 18.47
CA LEU A 142 -10.21 14.96 19.14
C LEU A 142 -10.53 14.78 20.63
N GLY A 143 -11.24 13.72 21.01
CA GLY A 143 -11.50 13.41 22.43
C GLY A 143 -10.25 12.99 23.20
N SER A 144 -9.22 12.52 22.51
CA SER A 144 -7.92 12.15 23.12
C SER A 144 -6.94 13.32 23.17
N ALA A 145 -7.15 14.36 22.36
CA ALA A 145 -6.35 15.57 22.41
C ALA A 145 -6.78 16.43 23.61
N SER A 146 -5.85 16.71 24.53
CA SER A 146 -6.11 17.73 25.56
C SER A 146 -6.32 19.09 24.88
N PRO A 147 -7.29 19.91 25.32
CA PRO A 147 -7.50 21.23 24.76
C PRO A 147 -6.33 22.14 25.17
N ALA A 148 -5.31 22.22 24.34
CA ALA A 148 -4.28 23.25 24.43
C ALA A 148 -4.62 24.38 23.45
N PRO A 149 -4.39 25.65 23.84
CA PRO A 149 -4.73 26.80 23.01
C PRO A 149 -3.92 26.78 21.71
N SER A 150 -4.53 27.25 20.62
CA SER A 150 -3.91 27.37 19.32
C SER A 150 -2.56 28.09 19.43
N SER A 151 -1.48 27.34 19.28
CA SER A 151 -0.15 27.92 19.19
C SER A 151 -0.04 28.57 17.81
N THR A 152 -0.19 29.89 17.82
CA THR A 152 0.19 30.78 16.72
C THR A 152 1.61 30.41 16.26
N VAL A 153 1.69 30.10 14.96
CA VAL A 153 2.89 29.96 14.13
C VAL A 153 4.14 30.63 14.74
N ARG A 154 5.01 29.83 15.34
CA ARG A 154 6.42 30.11 15.70
C ARG A 154 7.12 28.75 15.61
N GLU A 155 8.23 28.55 14.94
CA GLU A 155 9.44 29.34 14.72
C GLU A 155 10.10 28.84 13.41
N THR A 156 10.95 29.67 12.81
CA THR A 156 11.91 29.30 11.77
C THR A 156 12.88 28.23 12.29
N SER A 157 12.40 27.00 12.38
CA SER A 157 13.15 25.86 12.85
C SER A 157 13.77 25.16 11.64
N LYS A 158 15.05 24.85 11.78
CA LYS A 158 15.87 24.13 10.80
C LYS A 158 15.10 22.92 10.28
N VAL A 159 14.89 22.82 8.96
CA VAL A 159 14.14 21.71 8.35
C VAL A 159 14.93 20.42 8.60
N ASN A 160 14.45 19.61 9.55
CA ASN A 160 15.03 18.34 9.89
C ASN A 160 14.15 17.23 9.34
N TYR A 161 14.53 16.71 8.17
CA TYR A 161 13.93 15.52 7.58
C TYR A 161 14.08 14.33 8.53
N VAL A 162 13.02 13.56 8.69
CA VAL A 162 12.95 12.41 9.58
C VAL A 162 13.06 11.11 8.76
N PRO A 163 13.86 10.13 9.20
CA PRO A 163 13.90 8.81 8.57
C PRO A 163 12.65 8.00 8.95
N CYS A 164 12.22 7.13 8.04
CA CYS A 164 11.14 6.19 8.29
C CYS A 164 11.55 5.18 9.38
N PRO A 165 10.74 4.97 10.44
CA PRO A 165 11.04 3.99 11.47
C PRO A 165 11.14 2.54 10.99
N GLN A 166 10.59 2.22 9.81
CA GLN A 166 10.56 0.86 9.25
C GLN A 166 11.64 0.61 8.19
N CYS A 167 11.87 1.55 7.26
CA CYS A 167 12.86 1.38 6.18
C CYS A 167 14.07 2.32 6.25
N SER A 168 14.12 3.22 7.24
CA SER A 168 15.17 4.23 7.43
C SER A 168 15.34 5.24 6.27
N GLN A 169 14.54 5.16 5.21
CA GLN A 169 14.54 6.16 4.13
C GLN A 169 13.99 7.50 4.64
N LEU A 170 14.56 8.61 4.17
CA LEU A 170 14.06 9.94 4.49
C LEU A 170 12.61 10.11 3.98
N MET A 171 11.74 10.56 4.88
CA MET A 171 10.32 10.74 4.58
C MET A 171 10.08 12.05 3.83
N ASN A 172 9.05 12.04 2.99
CA ASN A 172 8.67 13.22 2.21
C ASN A 172 7.80 14.15 3.06
N ARG A 173 8.30 15.36 3.29
CA ARG A 173 7.61 16.41 4.05
C ARG A 173 6.61 17.13 3.14
N ILE A 174 5.31 17.00 3.42
CA ILE A 174 4.24 17.62 2.61
C ILE A 174 3.26 18.42 3.46
N ASN A 175 2.65 19.45 2.86
CA ASN A 175 1.47 20.08 3.45
C ASN A 175 0.23 19.22 3.16
N PHE A 176 -0.46 18.75 4.20
CA PHE A 176 -1.65 17.93 4.06
C PHE A 176 -2.74 18.67 3.26
N ALA A 177 -3.36 17.98 2.29
CA ALA A 177 -4.29 18.57 1.33
C ALA A 177 -3.77 19.82 0.59
N ARG A 178 -2.44 20.07 0.59
CA ARG A 178 -1.75 21.24 0.02
C ARG A 178 -2.15 22.62 0.58
N CYS A 179 -3.23 22.72 1.35
CA CYS A 179 -3.75 23.96 1.90
C CYS A 179 -4.07 23.93 3.40
N SER A 180 -3.94 22.79 4.08
CA SER A 180 -4.30 22.70 5.51
C SER A 180 -3.36 23.49 6.43
N GLY A 181 -2.12 23.74 5.98
CA GLY A 181 -1.09 24.34 6.82
C GLY A 181 -0.56 23.39 7.91
N VAL A 182 -0.91 22.11 7.81
CA VAL A 182 -0.35 21.03 8.63
C VAL A 182 0.67 20.29 7.79
N ILE A 183 1.90 20.24 8.29
CA ILE A 183 2.98 19.55 7.60
C ILE A 183 3.06 18.12 8.14
N VAL A 184 3.25 17.13 7.29
CA VAL A 184 3.39 15.73 7.70
C VAL A 184 4.54 15.08 6.94
N ASP A 185 5.17 14.07 7.54
CA ASP A 185 6.29 13.36 6.92
C ASP A 185 5.83 11.96 6.49
N ILE A 186 5.81 11.70 5.18
CA ILE A 186 5.22 10.50 4.58
C ILE A 186 6.29 9.56 4.03
N CYS A 187 6.19 8.28 4.42
CA CYS A 187 6.83 7.17 3.74
C CYS A 187 5.80 6.41 2.90
N LYS A 188 5.94 6.46 1.56
CA LYS A 188 4.97 5.86 0.61
C LYS A 188 4.67 4.37 0.84
N GLY A 189 5.62 3.60 1.41
CA GLY A 189 5.45 2.17 1.61
C GLY A 189 4.96 1.76 3.01
N HIS A 190 5.08 2.63 4.01
CA HIS A 190 4.97 2.21 5.42
C HIS A 190 3.95 3.00 6.21
N GLY A 191 3.96 4.33 6.11
CA GLY A 191 3.14 5.15 6.99
C GLY A 191 3.47 6.63 6.97
N THR A 192 2.85 7.34 7.89
CA THR A 192 2.98 8.78 8.08
C THR A 192 3.38 9.08 9.52
N TRP A 193 4.35 9.97 9.66
CA TRP A 193 4.75 10.56 10.93
C TRP A 193 4.04 11.90 11.13
N PHE A 194 3.56 12.10 12.35
CA PHE A 194 2.94 13.33 12.83
C PHE A 194 3.74 13.81 14.04
N ASP A 195 4.24 15.04 13.99
CA ASP A 195 4.70 15.74 15.18
C ASP A 195 3.48 16.08 16.08
N ARG A 196 3.77 16.62 17.27
CA ARG A 196 2.75 16.92 18.28
C ARG A 196 1.61 17.77 17.70
N ASP A 197 0.37 17.39 17.99
CA ASP A 197 -0.87 18.07 17.59
C ASP A 197 -1.14 18.16 16.07
N GLU A 198 -0.31 17.57 15.20
CA GLU A 198 -0.55 17.60 13.75
C GLU A 198 -1.75 16.73 13.35
N LEU A 199 -1.91 15.56 13.97
CA LEU A 199 -3.03 14.66 13.68
C LEU A 199 -4.38 15.28 14.06
N SER A 200 -4.48 15.94 15.23
CA SER A 200 -5.71 16.61 15.67
C SER A 200 -6.07 17.76 14.74
N ARG A 201 -5.09 18.58 14.33
CA ARG A 201 -5.31 19.66 13.35
C ARG A 201 -5.78 19.16 11.99
N ILE A 202 -5.29 18.00 11.53
CA ILE A 202 -5.79 17.36 10.30
C ILE A 202 -7.25 16.96 10.46
N VAL A 203 -7.61 16.36 11.59
CA VAL A 203 -9.00 15.97 11.86
C VAL A 203 -9.91 17.19 11.94
N GLU A 204 -9.49 18.28 12.57
CA GLU A 204 -10.22 19.55 12.58
C GLU A 204 -10.43 20.09 11.15
N PHE A 205 -9.37 20.10 10.34
CA PHE A 205 -9.42 20.52 8.95
C PHE A 205 -10.42 19.67 8.12
N ILE A 206 -10.42 18.35 8.31
CA ILE A 206 -11.34 17.44 7.62
C ILE A 206 -12.78 17.72 8.06
N ARG A 207 -13.04 17.84 9.37
CA ARG A 207 -14.39 18.13 9.90
C ARG A 207 -14.90 19.50 9.50
N GLY A 208 -14.01 20.47 9.31
CA GLY A 208 -14.31 21.80 8.79
C GLY A 208 -14.62 21.83 7.28
N GLY A 209 -14.56 20.70 6.58
CA GLY A 209 -14.85 20.63 5.14
C GLY A 209 -13.66 20.99 4.25
N GLY A 210 -12.45 21.14 4.82
CA GLY A 210 -11.26 21.59 4.11
C GLY A 210 -10.84 20.70 2.94
N LEU A 211 -11.19 19.40 2.96
CA LEU A 211 -10.93 18.50 1.82
C LEU A 211 -11.77 18.86 0.58
N GLU A 212 -13.01 19.31 0.76
CA GLU A 212 -13.85 19.74 -0.37
C GLU A 212 -13.34 21.06 -0.94
N GLU A 213 -12.96 22.00 -0.08
CA GLU A 213 -12.36 23.27 -0.48
C GLU A 213 -11.04 23.07 -1.23
N ALA A 214 -10.19 22.17 -0.73
CA ALA A 214 -8.94 21.80 -1.39
C ALA A 214 -9.19 21.24 -2.80
N ARG A 215 -10.17 20.34 -2.93
CA ARG A 215 -10.56 19.75 -4.22
C ARG A 215 -11.10 20.80 -5.18
N ASN A 216 -11.91 21.73 -4.70
CA ASN A 216 -12.47 22.80 -5.54
C ASN A 216 -11.36 23.75 -6.01
N ARG A 217 -10.42 24.10 -5.14
CA ARG A 217 -9.26 24.92 -5.53
C ARG A 217 -8.40 24.24 -6.59
N GLU A 218 -8.08 22.97 -6.39
CA GLU A 218 -7.31 22.18 -7.37
C GLU A 218 -8.02 22.10 -8.73
N LYS A 219 -9.35 21.92 -8.74
CA LYS A 219 -10.13 21.94 -9.99
C LYS A 219 -10.04 23.29 -10.70
N GLU A 220 -10.12 24.40 -9.98
CA GLU A 220 -9.99 25.74 -10.59
C GLU A 220 -8.57 25.98 -11.10
N GLU A 221 -7.54 25.62 -10.34
CA GLU A 221 -6.13 25.72 -10.78
C GLU A 221 -5.89 24.94 -12.09
N ILE A 222 -6.38 23.70 -12.17
CA ILE A 222 -6.26 22.86 -13.37
C ILE A 222 -7.02 23.48 -14.57
N LYS A 223 -8.20 24.07 -14.34
CA LYS A 223 -8.96 24.75 -15.40
C LYS A 223 -8.22 25.97 -15.91
N GLU A 224 -7.68 26.80 -15.03
CA GLU A 224 -6.89 27.98 -15.39
C GLU A 224 -5.63 27.60 -16.17
N GLU A 225 -4.90 26.58 -15.73
CA GLU A 225 -3.73 26.07 -16.43
C GLU A 225 -4.09 25.55 -17.83
N ARG A 226 -5.21 24.82 -17.95
CA ARG A 226 -5.70 24.36 -19.25
C ARG A 226 -6.05 25.51 -20.19
N LEU A 227 -6.66 26.59 -19.68
CA LEU A 227 -6.98 27.77 -20.50
C LEU A 227 -5.71 28.48 -20.98
N LYS A 228 -4.69 28.62 -20.11
CA LYS A 228 -3.39 29.21 -20.48
C LYS A 228 -2.71 28.39 -21.57
N LEU A 229 -2.66 27.06 -21.43
CA LEU A 229 -2.07 26.18 -22.43
C LEU A 229 -2.77 26.28 -23.79
N LEU A 230 -4.10 26.38 -23.82
CA LEU A 230 -4.87 26.54 -25.06
C LEU A 230 -4.55 27.87 -25.76
N GLU A 231 -4.41 28.96 -25.00
CA GLU A 231 -4.05 30.26 -25.55
C GLU A 231 -2.61 30.26 -26.08
N GLU A 232 -1.67 29.67 -25.34
CA GLU A 232 -0.28 29.52 -25.80
C GLU A 232 -0.19 28.70 -27.09
N GLN A 233 -0.93 27.59 -27.19
CA GLN A 233 -1.02 26.79 -28.41
C GLN A 233 -1.59 27.60 -29.58
N ARG A 234 -2.61 28.42 -29.32
CA ARG A 234 -3.21 29.30 -30.34
C ARG A 234 -2.23 30.36 -30.83
N ILE A 235 -1.51 31.01 -29.91
CA ILE A 235 -0.47 32.00 -30.24
C ILE A 235 0.66 31.34 -31.03
N ALA A 236 1.13 30.16 -30.61
CA ALA A 236 2.17 29.41 -31.30
C ALA A 236 1.75 29.00 -32.72
N ALA A 237 0.53 28.50 -32.90
CA ALA A 237 -0.03 28.18 -34.21
C ALA A 237 -0.11 29.42 -35.11
N ARG A 238 -0.60 30.55 -34.59
CA ARG A 238 -0.65 31.82 -35.33
C ARG A 238 0.75 32.32 -35.71
N ARG A 239 1.73 32.20 -34.81
CA ARG A 239 3.13 32.57 -35.09
C ARG A 239 3.71 31.69 -36.19
N SER A 240 3.47 30.38 -36.16
CA SER A 240 3.91 29.45 -37.21
C SER A 240 3.34 29.80 -38.59
N LEU A 241 2.09 30.28 -38.65
CA LEU A 241 1.48 30.75 -39.90
C LEU A 241 2.09 32.05 -40.41
N LEU A 242 2.48 32.96 -39.50
CA LEU A 242 3.08 34.26 -39.86
C LEU A 242 4.58 34.16 -40.19
N THR A 243 5.31 33.19 -39.63
CA THR A 243 6.70 32.91 -39.98
C THR A 243 6.83 31.98 -41.17
N GLY A 244 5.89 32.04 -42.12
CA GLY A 244 5.98 31.39 -43.43
C GLY A 244 7.31 31.77 -44.09
N ARG A 245 8.32 30.94 -43.89
CA ARG A 245 9.51 30.89 -44.72
C ARG A 245 9.08 30.06 -45.90
N ASP A 246 8.88 30.73 -47.03
CA ASP A 246 8.95 30.12 -48.33
C ASP A 246 10.22 29.26 -48.39
N VAL A 247 10.03 27.95 -48.40
CA VAL A 247 10.94 27.04 -49.09
C VAL A 247 10.05 26.27 -50.05
N ASP A 248 9.68 26.95 -51.14
CA ASP A 248 9.47 26.25 -52.40
C ASP A 248 10.83 25.67 -52.79
N ASP A 249 11.02 24.37 -52.59
CA ASP A 249 11.71 23.57 -53.59
C ASP A 249 11.11 22.17 -53.66
N HIS A 250 10.84 21.76 -54.88
CA HIS A 250 10.06 20.59 -55.24
C HIS A 250 10.72 19.28 -54.80
N ARG A 251 9.92 18.35 -54.26
CA ARG A 251 9.86 16.92 -54.65
C ARG A 251 8.95 16.09 -53.74
N ILE A 252 7.79 15.72 -54.28
CA ILE A 252 7.19 14.39 -54.06
C ILE A 252 7.81 13.51 -55.16
N PRO A 253 8.44 12.35 -54.85
CA PRO A 253 7.65 11.16 -54.55
C PRO A 253 8.24 10.18 -53.52
N ALA A 254 7.31 9.49 -52.84
CA ALA A 254 7.22 8.04 -52.75
C ALA A 254 6.86 7.57 -51.34
N ILE A 255 5.71 6.90 -51.27
CA ILE A 255 5.29 6.06 -50.16
C ILE A 255 6.37 4.99 -49.96
N VAL A 256 7.05 5.00 -48.80
CA VAL A 256 7.76 3.83 -48.29
C VAL A 256 7.27 3.58 -46.88
N SER A 257 6.32 2.66 -46.78
CA SER A 257 5.99 1.92 -45.57
C SER A 257 7.25 1.24 -45.05
N THR A 258 7.79 1.72 -43.93
CA THR A 258 8.66 0.93 -43.06
C THR A 258 8.10 0.93 -41.65
N LYS A 259 7.22 -0.06 -41.42
CA LYS A 259 7.23 -0.78 -40.15
C LYS A 259 8.69 -1.09 -39.81
N GLY A 260 9.15 -0.60 -38.67
CA GLY A 260 10.39 -1.06 -38.05
C GLY A 260 11.49 -0.02 -38.07
N LEU A 261 11.45 0.91 -37.11
CA LEU A 261 12.62 1.45 -36.43
C LEU A 261 12.16 2.41 -35.33
N LEU A 262 11.90 1.85 -34.14
CA LEU A 262 12.30 2.38 -32.83
C LEU A 262 11.72 1.48 -31.73
N LYS A 263 12.20 0.23 -31.73
CA LYS A 263 12.41 -0.54 -30.50
C LYS A 263 13.79 -0.12 -30.02
N PHE A 264 13.90 0.96 -29.26
CA PHE A 264 15.03 1.26 -28.38
C PHE A 264 14.69 2.55 -27.62
N LEU A 265 14.19 2.37 -26.40
CA LEU A 265 14.43 3.19 -25.20
C LEU A 265 13.29 2.95 -24.21
N LEU A 266 13.32 1.77 -23.57
CA LEU A 266 12.77 1.47 -22.25
C LEU A 266 13.38 0.11 -21.83
N GLU A 267 14.62 0.18 -21.37
CA GLU A 267 15.07 -0.60 -20.21
C GLU A 267 15.40 0.41 -19.11
#